data_AF-J1HPP8-F1
#
_entry.id   AF-J1HPP8-F1
#
_cell.length_a   1.000
_cell.length_b   1.000
_cell.length_c   1.000
_cell.angle_alpha   90.00
_cell.angle_beta   90.00
_cell.angle_gamma   90.00
#
_symmetry.space_group_name_H-M   'P 1'
#
loop_
_entity.id
_entity.type
_entity.pdbx_description
1 polymer ?
#
loop_
_entity_poly.entity_id
_entity_poly.type
_entity_poly.pdbx_seq_one_letter_code
_entity_poly.pdbx_strand_id
1 'polypeptide(L)'
;MNCLASKQFLNEDAPLGWLVRVEPEAPEDSGWRLYSRADTPEYIEGDGNFAIVPYNDAGEIEPMILPVYFMPVGTELRLFYDEQNDRLRWFDENSNQDGKLDEVRFDDVFWAQFNQDYAAWVDKLQE
;
A
#
# COMPACT_ATOMS: atom_id res chain seq x y z
N MET A 1 9.62 -7.53 5.89
CA MET A 1 9.84 -6.09 6.12
C MET A 1 8.61 -5.53 6.83
N ASN A 2 8.78 -4.50 7.62
CA ASN A 2 7.73 -3.81 8.38
C ASN A 2 7.20 -2.61 7.60
N CYS A 3 6.00 -2.15 7.95
CA CYS A 3 5.41 -0.90 7.48
C CYS A 3 4.86 -0.09 8.65
N LEU A 4 4.65 1.21 8.41
CA LEU A 4 3.88 2.06 9.33
C LEU A 4 2.41 2.02 8.93
N ALA A 5 1.51 1.76 9.87
CA ALA A 5 0.08 1.65 9.59
C ALA A 5 -0.74 2.42 10.62
N SER A 6 -1.80 3.10 10.16
CA SER A 6 -2.77 3.76 11.03
C SER A 6 -3.48 2.75 11.92
N LYS A 7 -3.67 3.11 13.19
CA LYS A 7 -4.43 2.28 14.13
C LYS A 7 -5.90 2.17 13.76
N GLN A 8 -6.49 3.16 13.09
CA GLN A 8 -7.88 3.04 12.59
C GLN A 8 -8.01 1.94 11.54
N PHE A 9 -6.98 1.75 10.71
CA PHE A 9 -6.92 0.63 9.78
C PHE A 9 -6.65 -0.68 10.51
N LEU A 10 -5.64 -0.73 11.40
CA LEU A 10 -5.25 -1.95 12.11
C LEU A 10 -6.34 -2.50 13.04
N ASN A 11 -7.19 -1.63 13.59
CA ASN A 11 -8.31 -2.01 14.44
C ASN A 11 -9.59 -2.29 13.65
N GLU A 12 -9.56 -2.16 12.32
CA GLU A 12 -10.72 -2.29 11.43
C GLU A 12 -11.86 -1.28 11.74
N ASP A 13 -11.53 -0.13 12.36
CA ASP A 13 -12.48 0.95 12.62
C ASP A 13 -12.95 1.62 11.31
N ALA A 14 -12.10 1.59 10.28
CA ALA A 14 -12.41 2.02 8.92
C ALA A 14 -11.47 1.34 7.89
N PRO A 15 -11.95 1.08 6.66
CA PRO A 15 -11.19 0.36 5.64
C PRO A 15 -9.93 1.12 5.21
N LEU A 16 -8.98 0.41 4.61
CA LEU A 16 -7.82 1.02 3.97
C LEU A 16 -8.27 2.03 2.89
N GLY A 17 -7.71 3.24 2.94
CA GLY A 17 -8.00 4.30 1.98
C GLY A 17 -6.80 4.59 1.08
N TRP A 18 -5.62 4.73 1.68
CA TRP A 18 -4.41 5.12 0.98
C TRP A 18 -3.23 4.23 1.34
N LEU A 19 -2.37 4.02 0.35
CA LEU A 19 -1.12 3.29 0.48
C LEU A 19 -0.01 4.09 -0.21
N VAL A 20 0.99 4.51 0.56
CA VAL A 20 2.09 5.35 0.08
C VAL A 20 3.41 4.65 0.33
N ARG A 21 4.33 4.71 -0.62
CA ARG A 21 5.70 4.22 -0.46
C ARG A 21 6.70 5.38 -0.40
N VAL A 22 7.32 5.56 0.76
CA VAL A 22 8.39 6.52 0.98
C VAL A 22 9.75 5.81 1.04
N GLU A 23 10.82 6.60 1.09
CA GLU A 23 12.16 6.05 1.36
C GLU A 23 12.16 5.35 2.72
N PRO A 24 12.65 4.09 2.80
CA PRO A 24 12.83 3.40 4.07
C PRO A 24 13.69 4.18 5.06
N GLU A 25 13.24 4.26 6.31
CA GLU A 25 13.98 4.95 7.37
C GLU A 25 14.95 4.02 8.12
N ALA A 26 14.78 2.71 7.97
CA ALA A 26 15.59 1.68 8.62
C ALA A 26 15.68 0.41 7.76
N PRO A 27 16.68 -0.48 7.98
CA PRO A 27 16.82 -1.72 7.22
C PRO A 27 15.59 -2.64 7.22
N GLU A 28 14.78 -2.60 8.28
CA GLU A 28 13.54 -3.38 8.41
C GLU A 28 12.31 -2.67 7.85
N ASP A 29 12.37 -1.37 7.55
CA ASP A 29 11.27 -0.58 7.01
C ASP A 29 11.12 -0.84 5.51
N SER A 30 9.94 -1.27 5.06
CA SER A 30 9.66 -1.49 3.64
C SER A 30 9.47 -0.18 2.86
N GLY A 31 9.31 0.94 3.58
CA GLY A 31 8.89 2.24 3.07
C GLY A 31 7.37 2.38 2.94
N TRP A 32 6.59 1.33 3.21
CA TRP A 32 5.13 1.39 3.06
C TRP A 32 4.48 2.10 4.26
N ARG A 33 3.50 2.96 3.95
CA ARG A 33 2.67 3.71 4.88
C ARG A 33 1.20 3.45 4.53
N LEU A 34 0.44 2.90 5.48
CA LEU A 34 -0.95 2.49 5.29
C LEU A 34 -1.87 3.42 6.08
N TYR A 35 -2.82 4.05 5.39
CA TYR A 35 -3.77 4.98 6.00
C TYR A 35 -5.20 4.50 5.79
N SER A 36 -5.97 4.53 6.87
CA SER A 36 -7.41 4.30 6.83
C SER A 36 -8.10 5.41 6.06
N ARG A 37 -9.23 5.11 5.42
CA ARG A 37 -10.09 6.10 4.76
C ARG A 37 -10.62 7.18 5.70
N ALA A 38 -10.65 6.91 7.01
CA ALA A 38 -11.09 7.84 8.04
C ALA A 38 -9.95 8.69 8.65
N ASP A 39 -8.69 8.42 8.28
CA ASP A 39 -7.56 9.23 8.75
C ASP A 39 -7.65 10.64 8.18
N THR A 40 -7.80 11.62 9.07
CA THR A 40 -7.73 13.05 8.71
C THR A 40 -6.28 13.55 8.85
N PRO A 41 -5.91 14.69 8.25
CA PRO A 41 -4.60 15.31 8.48
C PRO A 41 -4.28 15.48 9.97
N GLU A 42 -5.26 15.91 10.78
CA GLU A 42 -5.09 16.08 12.23
C GLU A 42 -4.84 14.75 12.96
N TYR A 43 -5.46 13.65 12.48
CA TYR A 43 -5.18 12.32 13.01
C TYR A 43 -3.77 11.87 12.64
N ILE A 44 -3.36 12.11 11.38
CA ILE A 44 -2.04 11.72 10.88
C ILE A 44 -0.92 12.47 11.63
N GLU A 45 -1.12 13.75 11.95
CA GLU A 45 -0.17 14.56 12.70
C GLU A 45 -0.14 14.24 14.21
N GLY A 46 -1.10 13.45 14.70
CA GLY A 46 -1.24 13.11 16.11
C GLY A 46 -0.27 12.01 16.57
N ASP A 47 0.32 12.22 17.75
CA ASP A 47 1.20 11.22 18.38
C ASP A 47 0.45 9.94 18.74
N GLY A 48 1.10 8.79 18.50
CA GLY A 48 0.58 7.48 18.92
C GLY A 48 -0.57 6.93 18.08
N ASN A 49 -0.88 7.54 16.93
CA ASN A 49 -1.93 7.08 16.01
C ASN A 49 -1.49 6.00 15.02
N PHE A 50 -0.19 5.74 14.93
CA PHE A 50 0.40 4.72 14.07
C PHE A 50 1.05 3.60 14.87
N ALA A 51 1.26 2.46 14.20
CA ALA A 51 2.08 1.37 14.68
C ALA A 51 2.97 0.83 13.55
N ILE A 52 4.13 0.31 13.93
CA ILE A 52 5.00 -0.46 13.04
C ILE A 52 4.59 -1.93 13.14
N VAL A 53 4.23 -2.54 12.03
CA VAL A 53 3.80 -3.95 11.94
C VAL A 53 4.49 -4.64 10.76
N PRO A 54 4.64 -5.97 10.76
CA PRO A 54 5.02 -6.69 9.56
C PRO A 54 4.04 -6.40 8.42
N TYR A 55 4.56 -6.14 7.21
CA TYR A 55 3.70 -5.84 6.06
C TYR A 55 2.70 -6.97 5.77
N ASN A 56 3.11 -8.22 5.99
CA ASN A 56 2.26 -9.38 5.79
C ASN A 56 1.10 -9.44 6.80
N ASP A 57 1.32 -9.00 8.05
CA ASP A 57 0.26 -8.97 9.06
C ASP A 57 -0.81 -7.93 8.68
N ALA A 58 -0.40 -6.78 8.14
CA ALA A 58 -1.34 -5.81 7.56
C ALA A 58 -2.09 -6.39 6.34
N GLY A 59 -1.44 -7.28 5.58
CA GLY A 59 -2.03 -7.97 4.44
C GLY A 59 -3.07 -9.04 4.83
N GLU A 60 -3.09 -9.50 6.08
CA GLU A 60 -4.20 -10.32 6.58
C GLU A 60 -5.47 -9.49 6.80
N ILE A 61 -5.34 -8.19 7.08
CA ILE A 61 -6.48 -7.26 7.21
C ILE A 61 -6.96 -6.81 5.83
N GLU A 62 -6.05 -6.36 4.96
CA GLU A 62 -6.39 -5.96 3.58
C GLU A 62 -5.45 -6.63 2.57
N PRO A 63 -5.86 -7.77 1.97
CA PRO A 63 -5.05 -8.52 1.02
C PRO A 63 -4.67 -7.74 -0.25
N MET A 64 -5.39 -6.67 -0.62
CA MET A 64 -5.09 -5.86 -1.80
C MET A 64 -3.72 -5.16 -1.74
N ILE A 65 -3.06 -5.10 -0.58
CA ILE A 65 -1.71 -4.55 -0.48
C ILE A 65 -0.64 -5.53 -1.01
N LEU A 66 -0.89 -6.85 -0.96
CA LEU A 66 0.14 -7.84 -1.28
C LEU A 66 0.68 -7.75 -2.72
N PRO A 67 -0.17 -7.60 -3.77
CA PRO A 67 0.32 -7.51 -5.14
C PRO A 67 1.17 -6.26 -5.39
N VAL A 68 0.93 -5.16 -4.69
CA VAL A 68 1.59 -3.88 -4.96
C VAL A 68 2.92 -3.72 -4.21
N TYR A 69 3.32 -4.69 -3.38
CA TYR A 69 4.50 -4.59 -2.51
C TYR A 69 5.80 -4.15 -3.22
N PHE A 70 6.03 -4.60 -4.46
CA PHE A 70 7.24 -4.27 -5.23
C PHE A 70 7.17 -2.97 -6.03
N MET A 71 6.04 -2.25 -6.02
CA MET A 71 5.93 -0.95 -6.68
C MET A 71 6.94 0.05 -6.11
N PRO A 72 7.52 0.96 -6.93
CA PRO A 72 8.66 1.77 -6.55
C PRO A 72 8.38 2.75 -5.40
N VAL A 73 9.45 3.23 -4.74
CA VAL A 73 9.36 4.40 -3.85
C VAL A 73 8.80 5.60 -4.64
N GLY A 74 7.94 6.39 -4.00
CA GLY A 74 7.14 7.45 -4.63
C GLY A 74 5.76 6.98 -5.11
N THR A 75 5.44 5.70 -4.98
CA THR A 75 4.09 5.18 -5.25
C THR A 75 3.09 5.77 -4.26
N GLU A 76 1.99 6.33 -4.79
CA GLU A 76 0.85 6.80 -4.01
C GLU A 76 -0.43 6.22 -4.60
N LEU A 77 -1.11 5.35 -3.83
CA LEU A 77 -2.30 4.66 -4.29
C LEU A 77 -3.50 4.98 -3.41
N ARG A 78 -4.67 5.04 -4.04
CA ARG A 78 -5.97 5.09 -3.37
C ARG A 78 -6.83 3.88 -3.71
N LEU A 79 -7.40 3.26 -2.69
CA LEU A 79 -8.25 2.08 -2.82
C LEU A 79 -9.72 2.50 -2.89
N PHE A 80 -10.41 2.07 -3.93
CA PHE A 80 -11.84 2.26 -4.07
C PHE A 80 -12.57 0.92 -4.21
N TYR A 81 -13.74 0.84 -3.60
CA TYR A 81 -14.69 -0.22 -3.86
C TYR A 81 -15.59 0.17 -5.04
N ASP A 82 -15.55 -0.64 -6.09
CA ASP A 82 -16.37 -0.53 -7.27
C ASP A 82 -17.67 -1.32 -7.06
N GLU A 83 -18.72 -0.62 -6.63
CA GLU A 83 -20.04 -1.22 -6.34
C GLU A 83 -20.66 -1.91 -7.57
N GLN A 84 -20.35 -1.48 -8.79
CA GLN A 84 -20.94 -2.06 -10.00
C GLN A 84 -20.34 -3.42 -10.34
N ASN A 85 -19.06 -3.61 -10.03
CA ASN A 85 -18.31 -4.81 -10.34
C ASN A 85 -17.97 -5.65 -9.09
N ASP A 86 -18.46 -5.24 -7.92
CA ASP A 86 -18.25 -5.89 -6.61
C ASP A 86 -16.77 -6.21 -6.35
N ARG A 87 -15.90 -5.21 -6.52
CA ARG A 87 -14.45 -5.40 -6.37
C ARG A 87 -13.71 -4.16 -5.91
N LEU A 88 -12.58 -4.37 -5.23
CA LEU A 88 -11.62 -3.32 -4.89
C LEU A 88 -10.70 -3.01 -6.07
N ARG A 89 -10.32 -1.74 -6.22
CA ARG A 89 -9.47 -1.23 -7.31
C ARG A 89 -8.51 -0.17 -6.79
N TRP A 90 -7.23 -0.32 -7.13
CA TRP A 90 -6.20 0.68 -6.87
C TRP A 90 -6.16 1.72 -7.98
N PHE A 91 -5.96 2.97 -7.60
CA PHE A 91 -5.73 4.09 -8.51
C PHE A 91 -4.46 4.83 -8.11
N ASP A 92 -3.65 5.20 -9.10
CA ASP A 92 -2.39 5.92 -8.88
C ASP A 92 -2.65 7.42 -8.73
N GLU A 93 -2.41 7.97 -7.55
CA GLU A 93 -2.58 9.40 -7.27
C GLU A 93 -1.62 10.28 -8.08
N ASN A 94 -0.45 9.75 -8.47
CA ASN A 94 0.53 10.48 -9.28
C ASN A 94 0.09 10.65 -10.73
N SER A 95 -0.86 9.84 -11.20
CA SER A 95 -1.37 9.89 -12.57
C SER A 95 -2.42 10.99 -12.79
N ASN A 96 -2.80 11.71 -11.73
CA ASN A 96 -3.93 12.64 -11.76
C ASN A 96 -3.80 13.69 -12.86
N GLN A 97 -4.68 13.58 -13.85
CA GLN A 97 -4.84 14.55 -14.93
C GLN A 97 -6.31 14.98 -14.95
N ASP A 98 -6.55 16.27 -14.66
CA ASP A 98 -7.88 16.89 -14.63
C ASP A 98 -8.90 16.12 -13.76
N GLY A 99 -8.45 15.56 -12.63
CA GLY A 99 -9.30 14.81 -11.69
C GLY A 99 -9.55 13.36 -12.10
N LYS A 100 -8.89 12.88 -13.14
CA LYS A 100 -8.93 11.48 -13.55
C LYS A 100 -7.65 10.77 -13.10
N LEU A 101 -7.83 9.69 -12.34
CA LEU A 101 -6.76 8.78 -11.94
C LEU A 101 -6.76 7.55 -12.86
N ASP A 102 -5.56 7.06 -13.16
CA ASP A 102 -5.36 5.78 -13.80
C ASP A 102 -5.48 4.64 -12.78
N GLU A 103 -6.20 3.59 -13.16
CA GLU A 103 -6.28 2.36 -12.38
C GLU A 103 -4.98 1.57 -12.51
N VAL A 104 -4.48 1.05 -11.39
CA VAL A 104 -3.42 0.03 -11.40
C VAL A 104 -4.03 -1.29 -11.89
N ARG A 105 -3.65 -1.71 -13.10
CA ARG A 105 -4.16 -2.94 -13.71
C ARG A 105 -3.26 -4.12 -13.37
N PHE A 106 -3.83 -5.15 -12.76
CA PHE A 106 -3.15 -6.42 -12.51
C PHE A 106 -3.24 -7.36 -13.73
N ASP A 107 -2.73 -6.89 -14.86
CA ASP A 107 -2.66 -7.64 -16.12
C ASP A 107 -1.33 -8.41 -16.27
N ASP A 108 -1.13 -9.04 -17.42
CA ASP A 108 0.07 -9.84 -17.70
C ASP A 108 1.37 -9.03 -17.60
N VAL A 109 1.33 -7.73 -17.93
CA VAL A 109 2.50 -6.85 -17.85
C VAL A 109 2.85 -6.58 -16.39
N PHE A 110 1.84 -6.30 -15.57
CA PHE A 110 2.02 -6.14 -14.13
C PHE A 110 2.61 -7.40 -13.50
N TRP A 111 2.04 -8.58 -13.77
CA TRP A 111 2.52 -9.82 -13.17
C TRP A 111 3.90 -10.23 -13.65
N ALA A 112 4.27 -9.92 -14.90
CA ALA A 112 5.63 -10.13 -15.38
C ALA A 112 6.64 -9.30 -14.60
N GLN A 113 6.36 -8.02 -14.36
CA GLN A 113 7.21 -7.14 -13.56
C GLN A 113 7.28 -7.58 -12.09
N PHE A 114 6.13 -7.87 -11.47
CA PHE A 114 6.06 -8.38 -10.11
C PHE A 114 6.93 -9.62 -9.91
N ASN A 115 6.82 -10.60 -10.81
CA ASN A 115 7.59 -11.84 -10.72
C ASN A 115 9.09 -11.60 -10.88
N GLN A 116 9.48 -10.67 -11.74
CA GLN A 116 10.88 -10.26 -11.89
C GLN A 116 11.42 -9.64 -10.60
N ASP A 117 10.67 -8.72 -9.98
CA ASP A 117 11.07 -8.05 -8.75
C ASP A 117 11.09 -9.01 -7.56
N TYR A 118 10.13 -9.92 -7.48
CA TYR A 118 10.09 -10.99 -6.48
C TYR A 118 11.32 -11.91 -6.58
N ALA A 119 11.67 -12.34 -7.79
CA ALA A 119 12.87 -13.16 -8.01
C ALA A 119 14.14 -12.44 -7.57
N ALA A 120 14.29 -11.17 -7.96
CA ALA A 120 15.43 -10.35 -7.55
C ALA A 120 15.48 -10.11 -6.02
N TRP A 121 14.33 -10.05 -5.35
CA TRP A 121 14.26 -9.96 -3.90
C TRP A 121 14.66 -11.27 -3.22
N VAL A 122 14.19 -12.42 -3.72
CA VAL A 122 14.57 -13.75 -3.20
C VAL A 122 16.08 -13.98 -3.31
N ASP A 123 16.69 -13.61 -4.43
CA ASP A 123 18.14 -13.77 -4.64
C ASP A 123 18.94 -13.01 -3.58
N LYS A 124 18.53 -11.79 -3.22
CA LYS A 124 19.19 -10.98 -2.17
C LYS A 124 19.08 -11.56 -0.77
N LEU A 125 18.11 -12.44 -0.49
CA LEU A 125 17.98 -13.10 0.81
C LEU A 125 18.93 -14.28 0.98
N GLN A 126 19.52 -14.78 -0.12
CA GLN A 126 20.43 -15.91 -0.11
C GLN A 126 21.91 -15.49 0.01
N GLU A 127 22.18 -14.19 0.00
CA GLU A 127 23.49 -13.56 0.20
C GLU A 127 23.72 -13.16 1.67
#